data_AF-A0A536IJ50-F1
#
_entry.id   AF-A0A536IJ50-F1
#
_cell.length_a   1.000
_cell.length_b   1.000
_cell.length_c   1.000
_cell.angle_alpha   90.00
_cell.angle_beta   90.00
_cell.angle_gamma   90.00
#
_symmetry.space_group_name_H-M   'P 1'
#
loop_
_entity.id
_entity.type
_entity.pdbx_description
1 polymer ?
#
loop_
_entity_poly.entity_id
_entity_poly.type
_entity_poly.pdbx_seq_one_letter_code
_entity_poly.pdbx_strand_id
1 'polypeptide(L)'
;MGLHASRLPLPWAGPGARDAPLREGGPAAPAVARMNEKLSARSRELLANGRVAHLATADQYARPHVVPIVFVYEHPLLYTPIDAKRKSVDDWHELRRVKNVETNGRVSVLVDHYEEAWSRCAWVRVDGVADMLTKGEDHRHALGLLA
;
A
#
# COMPACT_ATOMS: atom_id res chain seq x y z
N MET A 1 -7.22 33.71 -21.60
CA MET A 1 -6.12 34.11 -20.68
C MET A 1 -6.67 34.01 -19.27
N GLY A 2 -6.15 33.10 -18.45
CA GLY A 2 -6.66 32.82 -17.11
C GLY A 2 -6.18 31.48 -16.58
N LEU A 3 -4.87 31.31 -16.45
CA LEU A 3 -4.26 30.18 -15.74
C LEU A 3 -4.43 30.42 -14.24
N HIS A 4 -5.07 29.49 -13.54
CA HIS A 4 -5.11 29.47 -12.08
C HIS A 4 -4.12 28.43 -11.56
N ALA A 5 -3.07 28.90 -10.88
CA ALA A 5 -2.14 28.07 -10.14
C ALA A 5 -2.51 28.10 -8.64
N SER A 6 -2.61 26.94 -8.00
CA SER A 6 -2.73 26.84 -6.55
C SER A 6 -1.37 26.55 -5.93
N ARG A 7 -0.97 27.38 -4.96
CA ARG A 7 0.25 27.26 -4.17
C ARG A 7 -0.08 26.60 -2.82
N LEU A 8 0.42 25.40 -2.60
CA LEU A 8 0.48 24.74 -1.30
C LEU A 8 1.93 24.85 -0.78
N PRO A 9 2.20 25.41 0.40
CA PRO A 9 3.56 25.39 0.95
C PRO A 9 3.81 24.02 1.58
N LEU A 10 4.33 23.06 0.83
CA LEU A 10 4.84 21.77 1.33
C LEU A 10 5.99 21.29 0.42
N PRO A 11 7.14 20.82 0.93
CA PRO A 11 8.14 20.15 0.10
C PRO A 11 7.65 18.74 -0.21
N TRP A 12 6.66 18.57 -1.09
CA TRP A 12 6.35 17.32 -1.82
C TRP A 12 5.08 17.48 -2.68
N ALA A 13 5.15 17.02 -3.93
CA ALA A 13 4.11 17.11 -4.95
C ALA A 13 3.16 15.90 -4.93
N GLY A 14 1.85 16.13 -5.10
CA GLY A 14 0.86 15.10 -5.43
C GLY A 14 0.54 15.12 -6.94
N PRO A 15 0.16 13.99 -7.56
CA PRO A 15 -0.24 13.97 -8.97
C PRO A 15 -1.76 14.18 -9.16
N GLY A 16 -2.11 14.66 -10.35
CA GLY A 16 -3.46 15.07 -10.75
C GLY A 16 -4.30 14.02 -11.49
N ALA A 17 -5.60 14.35 -11.59
CA ALA A 17 -6.73 13.78 -12.36
C ALA A 17 -7.11 12.29 -12.10
N ARG A 18 -8.18 11.96 -11.35
CA ARG A 18 -9.66 12.08 -11.51
C ARG A 18 -10.31 11.08 -12.47
N ASP A 19 -11.26 10.29 -11.94
CA ASP A 19 -12.59 9.97 -12.52
C ASP A 19 -13.43 9.12 -11.52
N ALA A 20 -14.25 9.74 -10.63
CA ALA A 20 -15.47 9.16 -9.98
C ALA A 20 -15.96 10.02 -8.77
N PRO A 21 -17.29 10.08 -8.49
CA PRO A 21 -17.88 10.89 -7.42
C PRO A 21 -17.85 10.22 -6.03
N LEU A 22 -17.72 11.06 -4.99
CA LEU A 22 -17.61 10.70 -3.57
C LEU A 22 -18.97 10.29 -2.97
N ARG A 23 -19.01 9.20 -2.19
CA ARG A 23 -20.13 8.87 -1.28
C ARG A 23 -19.63 8.66 0.15
N GLU A 24 -20.43 9.13 1.10
CA GLU A 24 -20.16 9.15 2.54
C GLU A 24 -20.68 7.90 3.28
N GLY A 25 -19.99 7.53 4.38
CA GLY A 25 -20.64 7.06 5.60
C GLY A 25 -20.22 5.70 6.20
N GLY A 26 -19.81 5.72 7.48
CA GLY A 26 -20.13 4.67 8.47
C GLY A 26 -19.01 3.71 8.92
N PRO A 27 -18.85 3.42 10.23
CA PRO A 27 -17.75 2.60 10.76
C PRO A 27 -18.06 1.10 10.68
N ALA A 28 -17.03 0.27 10.45
CA ALA A 28 -17.13 -1.19 10.35
C ALA A 28 -16.13 -1.91 11.26
N ALA A 29 -16.60 -3.02 11.83
CA ALA A 29 -15.91 -4.01 12.68
C ALA A 29 -14.79 -4.77 11.90
N PRO A 30 -13.96 -5.62 12.56
CA PRO A 30 -12.65 -6.00 12.06
C PRO A 30 -12.76 -6.88 10.82
N ALA A 31 -12.07 -6.50 9.75
CA ALA A 31 -12.14 -7.19 8.46
C ALA A 31 -10.75 -7.23 7.83
N VAL A 32 -10.22 -8.44 7.67
CA VAL A 32 -9.07 -8.78 6.80
C VAL A 32 -9.27 -8.14 5.43
N ALA A 33 -8.21 -7.57 4.81
CA ALA A 33 -8.25 -6.93 3.50
C ALA A 33 -9.03 -7.75 2.45
N ARG A 34 -10.29 -7.39 2.20
CA ARG A 34 -11.04 -7.91 1.05
C ARG A 34 -10.73 -7.02 -0.15
N MET A 35 -9.90 -7.51 -1.07
CA MET A 35 -9.82 -6.95 -2.42
C MET A 35 -11.19 -7.13 -3.11
N ASN A 36 -11.95 -6.06 -3.34
CA ASN A 36 -13.22 -6.14 -4.07
C ASN A 36 -13.34 -5.07 -5.15
N GLU A 37 -12.87 -5.42 -6.35
CA GLU A 37 -13.37 -5.07 -7.69
C GLU A 37 -12.48 -5.85 -8.68
N LYS A 38 -13.04 -6.41 -9.76
CA LYS A 38 -12.29 -7.31 -10.67
C LYS A 38 -11.04 -6.60 -11.21
N LEU A 39 -9.86 -6.93 -10.69
CA LEU A 39 -8.59 -6.46 -11.26
C LEU A 39 -8.55 -6.78 -12.76
N SER A 40 -8.06 -5.83 -13.57
CA SER A 40 -7.83 -6.07 -15.00
C SER A 40 -6.67 -7.07 -15.20
N ALA A 41 -6.56 -7.66 -16.40
CA ALA A 41 -5.41 -8.50 -16.74
C ALA A 41 -4.08 -7.74 -16.59
N ARG A 42 -4.03 -6.49 -17.06
CA ARG A 42 -2.86 -5.61 -16.94
C ARG A 42 -2.52 -5.28 -15.47
N SER A 43 -3.53 -5.10 -14.63
CA SER A 43 -3.33 -4.87 -13.19
C SER A 43 -2.73 -6.10 -12.51
N ARG A 44 -3.21 -7.31 -12.86
CA ARG A 44 -2.63 -8.56 -12.36
C ARG A 44 -1.20 -8.77 -12.85
N GLU A 45 -0.92 -8.45 -14.10
CA GLU A 45 0.44 -8.51 -14.67
C GLU A 45 1.39 -7.55 -13.96
N LEU A 46 0.95 -6.31 -13.69
CA LEU A 46 1.76 -5.34 -12.95
C LEU A 46 2.01 -5.77 -11.50
N LEU A 47 1.01 -6.36 -10.82
CA LEU A 47 1.21 -6.94 -9.49
C LEU A 47 2.15 -8.15 -9.50
N ALA A 48 2.08 -9.01 -10.52
CA ALA A 48 2.91 -10.20 -10.63
C ALA A 48 4.37 -9.89 -10.98
N ASN A 49 4.61 -8.85 -11.78
CA ASN A 49 5.95 -8.49 -12.28
C ASN A 49 6.61 -7.35 -11.48
N GLY A 50 5.82 -6.60 -10.71
CA GLY A 50 6.31 -5.51 -9.87
C GLY A 50 7.22 -6.04 -8.76
N ARG A 51 8.41 -5.44 -8.61
CA ARG A 51 9.37 -5.80 -7.54
C ARG A 51 9.27 -4.90 -6.31
N VAL A 52 8.79 -3.69 -6.51
CA VAL A 52 8.68 -2.65 -5.49
C VAL A 52 7.27 -2.09 -5.54
N ALA A 53 6.69 -1.86 -4.36
CA ALA A 53 5.44 -1.14 -4.19
C ALA A 53 5.61 -0.04 -3.14
N HIS A 54 4.62 0.83 -3.03
CA HIS A 54 4.54 1.88 -2.04
C HIS A 54 3.40 1.57 -1.08
N LEU A 55 3.73 1.29 0.18
CA LEU A 55 2.76 1.05 1.24
C LEU A 55 2.44 2.35 1.96
N ALA A 56 1.19 2.80 1.86
CA ALA A 56 0.61 3.86 2.65
C ALA A 56 -0.09 3.29 3.88
N THR A 57 0.30 3.78 5.04
CA THR A 57 -0.32 3.54 6.35
C THR A 57 -0.66 4.89 6.99
N ALA A 58 -1.49 4.91 8.02
CA ALA A 58 -1.70 6.10 8.82
C ALA A 58 -1.82 5.75 10.30
N ASP A 59 -1.35 6.63 11.17
CA ASP A 59 -1.57 6.48 12.61
C ASP A 59 -3.03 6.78 12.99
N GLN A 60 -3.37 6.63 14.28
CA GLN A 60 -4.69 6.94 14.83
C GLN A 60 -5.16 8.38 14.61
N TYR A 61 -4.25 9.31 14.27
CA TYR A 61 -4.57 10.71 13.95
C TYR A 61 -4.65 10.95 12.44
N ALA A 62 -4.75 9.88 11.64
CA ALA A 62 -4.80 9.91 10.19
C ALA A 62 -3.57 10.58 9.54
N ARG A 63 -2.40 10.58 10.20
CA ARG A 63 -1.18 11.14 9.60
C ARG A 63 -0.59 10.13 8.61
N PRO A 64 -0.48 10.48 7.32
CA PRO A 64 0.00 9.54 6.30
C PRO A 64 1.46 9.16 6.54
N HIS A 65 1.78 7.93 6.18
CA HIS A 65 3.12 7.37 6.22
C HIS A 65 3.30 6.43 5.03
N VAL A 66 4.18 6.78 4.11
CA VAL A 66 4.43 6.03 2.89
C VAL A 66 5.87 5.52 2.89
N VAL A 67 6.04 4.23 2.65
CA VAL A 67 7.37 3.60 2.53
C VAL A 67 7.41 2.67 1.34
N PRO A 68 8.56 2.55 0.65
CA PRO A 68 8.75 1.49 -0.33
C PRO A 68 8.77 0.13 0.37
N ILE A 69 8.18 -0.87 -0.25
CA ILE A 69 8.17 -2.27 0.17
C ILE A 69 8.52 -3.18 -0.99
N VAL A 70 9.12 -4.33 -0.68
CA VAL A 70 9.07 -5.49 -1.58
C VAL A 70 7.83 -6.30 -1.23
N PHE A 71 7.30 -7.04 -2.19
CA PHE A 71 6.08 -7.79 -1.96
C PHE A 71 6.01 -9.03 -2.84
N VAL A 72 5.13 -9.94 -2.47
CA VAL A 72 4.64 -11.02 -3.33
C VAL A 72 3.12 -10.93 -3.38
N TYR A 73 2.58 -11.09 -4.58
CA TYR A 73 1.14 -11.11 -4.83
C TYR A 73 0.67 -12.54 -5.08
N GLU A 74 -0.26 -13.01 -4.25
CA GLU A 74 -0.98 -14.27 -4.42
C GLU A 74 -2.45 -13.99 -4.20
N HIS A 75 -3.23 -13.92 -5.28
CA HIS A 75 -4.63 -13.49 -5.21
C HIS A 75 -5.43 -14.26 -4.13
N PRO A 76 -6.16 -13.56 -3.23
CA PRO A 76 -6.44 -12.12 -3.21
C PRO A 76 -5.53 -11.32 -2.25
N LEU A 77 -4.37 -11.85 -1.88
CA LEU A 77 -3.49 -11.31 -0.85
C LEU A 77 -2.19 -10.75 -1.42
N LEU A 78 -1.63 -9.79 -0.69
CA LEU A 78 -0.32 -9.22 -0.94
C LEU A 78 0.47 -9.34 0.37
N TYR A 79 1.62 -9.99 0.29
CA TYR A 79 2.51 -10.19 1.42
C TYR A 79 3.74 -9.32 1.27
N THR A 80 4.15 -8.66 2.36
CA THR A 80 5.41 -7.89 2.42
C THR A 80 6.18 -8.30 3.66
N PRO A 81 7.48 -8.61 3.54
CA PRO A 81 8.29 -8.93 4.70
C PRO A 81 8.57 -7.68 5.53
N ILE A 82 8.70 -7.88 6.84
CA ILE A 82 9.32 -6.91 7.72
C ILE A 82 10.74 -7.40 7.97
N ASP A 83 11.67 -6.84 7.20
CA ASP A 83 13.09 -7.11 7.36
C ASP A 83 13.55 -6.70 8.78
N ALA A 84 13.80 -7.69 9.63
CA ALA A 84 14.40 -7.53 10.95
C ALA A 84 15.93 -7.35 10.88
N LYS A 85 16.44 -6.68 9.83
CA LYS A 85 17.78 -6.11 9.88
C LYS A 85 17.84 -5.23 11.12
N ARG A 86 18.98 -5.25 11.84
CA ARG A 86 19.29 -4.27 12.90
C ARG A 86 19.16 -2.86 12.30
N LYS A 87 17.97 -2.27 12.37
CA LYS A 87 17.61 -1.00 11.73
C LYS A 87 17.06 -0.11 12.82
N SER A 88 17.90 0.78 13.35
CA SER A 88 17.65 1.86 14.33
C SER A 88 16.81 1.57 15.59
N VAL A 89 16.10 0.45 15.67
CA VAL A 89 15.24 0.01 16.76
C VAL A 89 15.52 -1.47 16.99
N ASP A 90 15.61 -1.86 18.26
CA ASP A 90 15.94 -3.23 18.67
C ASP A 90 14.72 -4.16 18.59
N ASP A 91 13.51 -3.59 18.58
CA ASP A 91 12.23 -4.28 18.43
C ASP A 91 11.50 -3.83 17.15
N TRP A 92 11.10 -4.77 16.30
CA TRP A 92 10.39 -4.49 15.05
C TRP A 92 9.00 -3.90 15.28
N HIS A 93 8.37 -4.13 16.44
CA HIS A 93 7.13 -3.46 16.84
C HIS A 93 7.31 -1.94 16.96
N GLU A 94 8.53 -1.45 17.12
CA GLU A 94 8.79 -0.02 17.19
C GLU A 94 8.71 0.70 15.84
N LEU A 95 8.78 -0.04 14.73
CA LEU A 95 8.70 0.51 13.38
C LEU A 95 7.36 1.23 13.17
N ARG A 96 7.41 2.48 12.69
CA ARG A 96 6.19 3.30 12.50
C ARG A 96 5.11 2.61 11.69
N ARG A 97 5.48 1.91 10.60
CA ARG A 97 4.51 1.17 9.78
C ARG A 97 3.81 0.03 10.54
N VAL A 98 4.49 -0.61 11.48
CA VAL A 98 3.93 -1.69 12.31
C VAL A 98 2.95 -1.10 13.30
N LYS A 99 3.37 -0.08 14.05
CA LYS A 99 2.47 0.66 14.95
C LYS A 99 1.23 1.18 14.24
N ASN A 100 1.40 1.71 13.03
CA ASN A 100 0.28 2.17 12.23
C ASN A 100 -0.66 1.02 11.89
N VAL A 101 -0.16 -0.13 11.41
CA VAL A 101 -1.00 -1.31 11.09
C VAL A 101 -1.71 -1.85 12.34
N GLU A 102 -1.02 -1.94 13.47
CA GLU A 102 -1.60 -2.44 14.74
C GLU A 102 -2.68 -1.50 15.30
N THR A 103 -2.50 -0.18 15.15
CA THR A 103 -3.48 0.83 15.65
C THR A 103 -4.57 1.16 14.63
N ASN A 104 -4.27 1.02 13.34
CA ASN A 104 -5.13 1.32 12.20
C ASN A 104 -4.70 0.47 10.99
N GLY A 105 -5.31 -0.72 10.88
CA GLY A 105 -4.98 -1.66 9.81
C GLY A 105 -5.31 -1.16 8.38
N ARG A 106 -6.00 -0.03 8.19
CA ARG A 106 -6.32 0.47 6.85
C ARG A 106 -5.06 0.92 6.11
N VAL A 107 -4.81 0.28 4.97
CA VAL A 107 -3.63 0.54 4.13
C VAL A 107 -4.01 0.70 2.66
N SER A 108 -3.10 1.31 1.92
CA SER A 108 -3.12 1.34 0.45
C SER A 108 -1.75 0.93 -0.08
N VAL A 109 -1.72 0.05 -1.07
CA VAL A 109 -0.50 -0.37 -1.75
C VAL A 109 -0.57 0.07 -3.20
N LEU A 110 0.41 0.85 -3.64
CA LEU A 110 0.56 1.30 -5.02
C LEU A 110 1.74 0.56 -5.67
N VAL A 111 1.48 -0.13 -6.77
CA VAL A 111 2.53 -0.63 -7.67
C VAL A 111 2.46 0.21 -8.93
N ASP A 112 3.57 0.83 -9.29
CA ASP A 112 3.69 1.68 -10.46
C ASP A 112 4.86 1.24 -11.34
N HIS A 113 4.73 1.57 -12.62
CA HIS A 113 5.76 1.39 -13.63
C HIS A 113 5.90 2.70 -14.39
N TYR A 114 7.08 3.29 -14.29
CA TYR A 114 7.42 4.53 -14.97
C TYR A 114 8.28 4.23 -16.21
N GLU A 115 7.95 4.87 -17.32
CA GLU A 115 8.78 4.94 -18.51
C GLU A 115 8.75 6.36 -19.09
N GLU A 116 9.83 6.78 -19.74
CA GLU A 116 9.89 8.06 -20.46
C GLU A 116 8.86 8.14 -21.59
N ALA A 117 8.54 7.00 -22.21
CA ALA A 117 7.39 6.88 -23.08
C ALA A 117 6.11 6.84 -22.23
N TRP A 118 5.59 8.01 -21.83
CA TRP A 118 4.49 8.14 -20.85
C TRP A 118 3.22 7.34 -21.19
N SER A 119 3.00 6.99 -22.45
CA SER A 119 1.92 6.07 -22.87
C SER A 119 2.07 4.64 -22.33
N ARG A 120 3.25 4.27 -21.84
CA ARG A 120 3.59 2.95 -21.26
C ARG A 120 3.58 2.97 -19.73
N CYS A 121 3.52 4.14 -19.11
CA CYS A 121 3.33 4.26 -17.67
C CYS A 121 2.04 3.54 -17.24
N ALA A 122 2.11 2.87 -16.09
CA ALA A 122 0.97 2.16 -15.53
C ALA A 122 1.04 2.15 -14.01
N TRP A 123 -0.11 2.01 -13.36
CA TRP A 123 -0.17 1.79 -11.92
C TRP A 123 -1.37 0.93 -11.56
N VAL A 124 -1.30 0.29 -10.41
CA VAL A 124 -2.39 -0.44 -9.76
C VAL A 124 -2.36 -0.11 -8.28
N ARG A 125 -3.52 0.23 -7.73
CA ARG A 125 -3.69 0.48 -6.30
C ARG A 125 -4.55 -0.62 -5.70
N VAL A 126 -4.12 -1.13 -4.55
CA VAL A 126 -4.85 -2.11 -3.75
C VAL A 126 -5.09 -1.51 -2.38
N ASP A 127 -6.36 -1.27 -2.06
CA ASP A 127 -6.79 -0.77 -0.76
C ASP A 127 -7.29 -1.95 0.09
N GLY A 128 -6.99 -1.93 1.39
CA GLY A 128 -7.36 -3.04 2.27
C GLY A 128 -7.04 -2.80 3.73
N VAL A 129 -7.12 -3.88 4.50
CA VAL A 129 -6.74 -3.94 5.91
C VAL A 129 -5.58 -4.90 6.08
N ALA A 130 -4.43 -4.38 6.46
CA ALA A 130 -3.26 -5.17 6.78
C ALA A 130 -3.35 -5.71 8.21
N ASP A 131 -2.84 -6.93 8.39
CA ASP A 131 -2.70 -7.59 9.68
C ASP A 131 -1.26 -8.11 9.83
N MET A 132 -0.79 -8.22 11.07
CA MET A 132 0.53 -8.76 11.38
C MET A 132 0.51 -10.28 11.50
N LEU A 133 1.11 -10.97 10.54
CA LEU A 133 1.32 -12.42 10.61
C LEU A 133 2.57 -12.72 11.43
N THR A 134 2.41 -13.26 12.65
CA THR A 134 3.54 -13.56 13.55
C THR A 134 3.75 -15.04 13.83
N LYS A 135 2.72 -15.88 13.58
CA LYS A 135 2.73 -17.33 13.80
C LYS A 135 1.60 -18.00 13.00
N GLY A 136 1.59 -19.33 12.98
CA GLY A 136 0.53 -20.12 12.35
C GLY A 136 0.84 -20.50 10.90
N GLU A 137 -0.18 -21.02 10.21
CA GLU A 137 -0.09 -21.50 8.84
C GLU A 137 0.12 -20.36 7.84
N ASP A 138 -0.69 -19.31 7.93
CA ASP A 138 -0.58 -18.11 7.07
C ASP A 138 0.82 -17.48 7.14
N HIS A 139 1.42 -17.43 8.33
CA HIS A 139 2.80 -16.94 8.50
C HIS A 139 3.82 -17.83 7.79
N ARG A 140 3.71 -19.16 7.91
CA ARG A 140 4.63 -20.09 7.22
C ARG A 140 4.45 -20.02 5.71
N HIS A 141 3.21 -19.94 5.24
CA HIS A 141 2.89 -19.79 3.83
C HIS A 141 3.49 -18.52 3.25
N ALA A 142 3.28 -17.38 3.92
CA ALA A 142 3.87 -16.10 3.52
C ALA A 142 5.41 -16.15 3.48
N LEU A 143 6.06 -16.79 4.45
CA LEU A 143 7.52 -16.97 4.43
C LEU A 143 7.99 -17.84 3.26
N GLY A 144 7.24 -18.87 2.90
CA GLY A 144 7.54 -19.72 1.74
C GLY A 144 7.43 -18.97 0.41
N LEU A 145 6.50 -18.01 0.31
CA LEU A 145 6.37 -17.14 -0.86
C LEU A 145 7.48 -16.08 -0.95
N LEU A 146 8.02 -15.64 0.19
CA LEU A 146 8.97 -14.54 0.32
C LEU A 146 10.45 -14.97 0.35
N ALA A 147 10.73 -16.28 0.33
CA ALA A 147 12.06 -16.87 0.32
C ALA A 147 12.68 -16.89 -1.08
#